data_AF-A0A0X3NQW8-F1
#
_entry.id   AF-A0A0X3NQW8-F1
#
_cell.length_a   1.000
_cell.length_b   1.000
_cell.length_c   1.000
_cell.angle_alpha   90.00
_cell.angle_beta   90.00
_cell.angle_gamma   90.00
#
_symmetry.space_group_name_H-M   'P 1'
#
loop_
_entity.id
_entity.type
_entity.pdbx_description
1 polymer ?
#
loop_
_entity_poly.entity_id
_entity_poly.type
_entity_poly.pdbx_seq_one_letter_code
_entity_poly.pdbx_strand_id
1 'polypeptide(L)'
;MQFRCLGRTGLKVSCIGLGTAVTFGNQISDEMAEKIVSTAYANGINYFDTAESYSEGKAQRSLGKILKTKGWRRSSYVVCTTILKGGSSPTESTLSRKRIIEGRSSPKTDI
;
A
#
# COMPACT_ATOMS: atom_id res chain seq x y z
N MET A 1 4.81 -1.88 -20.35
CA MET A 1 5.03 -0.93 -19.23
C MET A 1 6.38 -0.23 -19.37
N GLN A 2 6.46 1.08 -19.14
CA GLN A 2 7.74 1.79 -18.99
C GLN A 2 8.15 1.86 -17.52
N PHE A 3 9.44 1.68 -17.23
CA PHE A 3 10.00 1.78 -15.88
C PHE A 3 10.99 2.93 -15.77
N ARG A 4 11.01 3.61 -14.62
CA ARG A 4 11.92 4.72 -14.32
C ARG A 4 12.48 4.55 -12.91
N CYS A 5 13.65 5.16 -12.66
CA CYS A 5 14.17 5.26 -11.30
C CYS A 5 13.29 6.18 -10.46
N LEU A 6 13.04 5.82 -9.21
CA LEU A 6 12.38 6.68 -8.24
C LEU A 6 13.37 7.79 -7.82
N GLY A 7 13.26 8.95 -8.44
CA GLY A 7 14.21 10.05 -8.24
C GLY A 7 15.64 9.67 -8.65
N ARG A 8 16.61 9.95 -7.77
CA ARG A 8 18.03 9.60 -7.98
C ARG A 8 18.41 8.23 -7.38
N THR A 9 17.43 7.42 -6.98
CA THR A 9 17.67 6.10 -6.39
C THR A 9 17.87 5.04 -7.49
N GLY A 10 18.35 3.85 -7.12
CA GLY A 10 18.39 2.68 -8.01
C GLY A 10 17.06 1.91 -8.11
N LEU A 11 16.03 2.30 -7.35
CA LEU A 11 14.75 1.60 -7.31
C LEU A 11 13.94 1.89 -8.59
N LYS A 12 13.68 0.86 -9.39
CA LYS A 12 12.87 0.97 -10.61
C LYS A 12 11.39 0.72 -10.31
N VAL A 13 10.56 1.70 -10.65
CA VAL A 13 9.10 1.62 -10.54
C VAL A 13 8.44 1.83 -11.90
N SER A 14 7.27 1.26 -12.11
CA SER A 14 6.43 1.52 -13.28
C SER A 14 6.07 3.00 -13.35
N CYS A 15 5.98 3.57 -14.55
CA CYS A 15 5.62 4.99 -14.73
C CYS A 15 4.20 5.31 -14.26
N ILE A 16 3.35 4.28 -14.14
CA ILE A 16 2.02 4.33 -13.54
C ILE A 16 2.05 3.46 -12.28
N GLY A 17 1.54 4.00 -11.18
CA GLY A 17 1.32 3.27 -9.93
C GLY A 17 -0.16 3.07 -9.65
N LEU A 18 -0.49 2.15 -8.74
CA LEU A 18 -1.86 1.94 -8.27
C LEU A 18 -1.96 2.37 -6.80
N GLY A 19 -2.73 3.42 -6.53
CA GLY A 19 -3.06 3.86 -5.17
C GLY A 19 -4.35 3.24 -4.67
N THR A 20 -4.43 3.01 -3.35
CA THR A 20 -5.62 2.41 -2.71
C THR A 20 -6.54 3.44 -2.04
N ALA A 21 -6.24 4.73 -2.14
CA ALA A 21 -6.99 5.80 -1.47
C ALA A 21 -8.47 5.78 -1.88
N VAL A 22 -9.36 6.05 -0.91
CA VAL A 22 -10.83 6.15 -1.04
C VAL A 22 -11.56 4.87 -1.47
N THR A 23 -10.94 4.04 -2.28
CA THR A 23 -11.51 2.87 -2.94
C THR A 23 -11.44 1.62 -2.06
N PHE A 24 -10.23 1.15 -1.74
CA PHE A 24 -10.03 -0.13 -1.07
C PHE A 24 -10.56 -0.09 0.37
N GLY A 25 -11.33 -1.12 0.75
CA GLY A 25 -11.95 -1.23 2.06
C GLY A 25 -13.05 -0.20 2.34
N ASN A 26 -13.52 0.51 1.30
CA ASN A 26 -14.59 1.51 1.41
C ASN A 26 -15.55 1.49 0.21
N GLN A 27 -15.20 2.07 -0.95
CA GLN A 27 -16.13 2.21 -2.09
C GLN A 27 -16.31 0.96 -2.94
N ILE A 28 -15.32 0.06 -2.95
CA ILE A 28 -15.34 -1.15 -3.79
C ILE A 28 -15.25 -2.41 -2.93
N SER A 29 -15.79 -3.52 -3.46
CA SER A 29 -15.66 -4.83 -2.81
C SER A 29 -14.24 -5.37 -2.90
N ASP A 30 -13.89 -6.32 -2.03
CA ASP A 30 -12.58 -6.98 -2.04
C ASP A 30 -12.34 -7.75 -3.36
N GLU A 31 -13.39 -8.31 -3.98
CA GLU A 31 -13.28 -9.00 -5.28
C GLU A 31 -12.96 -8.02 -6.41
N MET A 32 -13.54 -6.81 -6.37
CA MET A 32 -13.21 -5.76 -7.32
C MET A 32 -11.79 -5.25 -7.09
N ALA A 33 -11.38 -5.05 -5.84
CA ALA A 33 -10.01 -4.69 -5.48
C ALA A 33 -9.00 -5.73 -6.00
N GLU A 34 -9.29 -7.02 -5.82
CA GLU A 34 -8.46 -8.10 -6.35
C GLU A 34 -8.35 -8.05 -7.88
N LYS A 35 -9.48 -7.83 -8.58
CA LYS A 35 -9.47 -7.68 -10.05
C LYS A 35 -8.60 -6.52 -10.48
N ILE A 36 -8.75 -5.35 -9.86
CA ILE A 36 -7.97 -4.14 -10.18
C ILE A 36 -6.47 -4.39 -9.96
N VAL A 37 -6.07 -4.94 -8.81
CA VAL A 37 -4.67 -5.25 -8.51
C VAL A 37 -4.11 -6.29 -9.48
N SER A 38 -4.89 -7.32 -9.80
CA SER A 38 -4.51 -8.37 -10.77
C SER A 38 -4.27 -7.79 -12.16
N THR A 39 -5.19 -6.95 -12.64
CA THR A 39 -5.08 -6.29 -13.94
C THR A 39 -3.90 -5.34 -13.97
N ALA A 40 -3.67 -4.56 -12.92
CA ALA A 40 -2.53 -3.66 -12.81
C ALA A 40 -1.20 -4.44 -12.93
N TYR A 41 -1.05 -5.49 -12.12
CA TYR A 41 0.15 -6.33 -12.12
C TYR A 41 0.37 -7.04 -13.47
N ALA A 42 -0.69 -7.59 -14.08
CA ALA A 42 -0.62 -8.23 -15.39
C ALA A 42 -0.19 -7.27 -16.52
N ASN A 43 -0.50 -5.97 -16.38
CA ASN A 43 -0.04 -4.92 -17.30
C ASN A 43 1.34 -4.35 -16.96
N GLY A 44 2.03 -4.93 -15.97
CA GLY A 44 3.40 -4.59 -15.58
C GLY A 44 3.51 -3.48 -14.53
N ILE A 45 2.40 -3.02 -13.93
CA ILE A 45 2.47 -2.10 -12.79
C ILE A 45 3.12 -2.85 -11.63
N ASN A 46 4.19 -2.27 -11.08
CA ASN A 46 4.90 -2.85 -9.94
C ASN A 46 4.84 -1.98 -8.68
N TYR A 47 4.29 -0.77 -8.74
CA TYR A 47 4.23 0.16 -7.62
C TYR A 47 2.80 0.28 -7.08
N PHE A 48 2.63 -0.10 -5.81
CA PHE A 48 1.35 -0.05 -5.09
C PHE A 48 1.47 0.87 -3.87
N ASP A 49 0.59 1.85 -3.78
CA ASP A 49 0.58 2.87 -2.73
C ASP A 49 -0.63 2.74 -1.80
N THR A 50 -0.40 2.90 -0.51
CA THR A 50 -1.44 2.83 0.53
C THR A 50 -1.09 3.69 1.76
N ALA A 51 -1.93 3.66 2.78
CA ALA A 51 -1.68 4.37 4.04
C ALA A 51 -2.48 3.73 5.17
N GLU A 52 -1.98 3.86 6.40
CA GLU A 52 -2.68 3.40 7.61
C GLU A 52 -4.00 4.12 7.87
N SER A 53 -4.12 5.35 7.39
CA SER A 53 -5.31 6.18 7.54
C SER A 53 -6.41 5.82 6.54
N TYR A 54 -6.06 5.13 5.45
CA TYR A 54 -7.03 4.78 4.40
C TYR A 54 -8.01 3.73 4.90
N SER A 55 -9.27 4.14 5.02
CA SER A 55 -10.37 3.28 5.48
C SER A 55 -10.04 2.62 6.83
N GLU A 56 -9.38 3.34 7.74
CA GLU A 56 -8.93 2.82 9.05
C GLU A 56 -8.06 1.54 8.94
N GLY A 57 -7.15 1.55 7.97
CA GLY A 57 -6.24 0.44 7.67
C GLY A 57 -6.88 -0.71 6.87
N LYS A 58 -8.17 -0.62 6.50
CA LYS A 58 -8.81 -1.66 5.68
C LYS A 58 -8.19 -1.73 4.29
N ALA A 59 -7.75 -0.59 3.73
CA ALA A 59 -7.10 -0.55 2.42
C ALA A 59 -5.80 -1.37 2.42
N GLN A 60 -4.98 -1.22 3.46
CA GLN A 60 -3.74 -2.00 3.63
C GLN A 60 -4.02 -3.49 3.78
N ARG A 61 -4.98 -3.86 4.64
CA ARG A 61 -5.37 -5.27 4.84
C ARG A 61 -5.88 -5.92 3.56
N SER A 62 -6.69 -5.20 2.78
CA SER A 62 -7.20 -5.68 1.49
C SER A 62 -6.05 -5.89 0.49
N LEU A 63 -5.15 -4.91 0.34
CA LEU A 63 -3.97 -5.05 -0.52
C LEU A 63 -3.05 -6.20 -0.09
N GLY A 64 -2.74 -6.30 1.21
CA GLY A 64 -1.90 -7.38 1.75
C GLY A 64 -2.51 -8.77 1.57
N LYS A 65 -3.83 -8.91 1.79
CA LYS A 65 -4.57 -10.15 1.50
C LYS A 65 -4.46 -10.53 0.03
N ILE A 66 -4.66 -9.58 -0.89
CA ILE A 66 -4.54 -9.84 -2.33
C ILE A 66 -3.12 -10.29 -2.69
N LEU A 67 -2.10 -9.55 -2.27
CA LEU A 67 -0.70 -9.88 -2.57
C LEU A 67 -0.30 -11.26 -2.02
N LYS A 68 -0.74 -11.60 -0.81
CA LYS A 68 -0.51 -12.91 -0.19
C LYS A 68 -1.21 -14.02 -0.97
N THR A 69 -2.49 -13.85 -1.33
CA THR A 69 -3.27 -14.84 -2.08
C THR A 69 -2.70 -15.06 -3.48
N LYS A 70 -2.26 -14.01 -4.17
CA LYS A 70 -1.67 -14.13 -5.51
C LYS A 70 -0.30 -14.81 -5.51
N GLY A 71 0.42 -14.79 -4.40
CA GLY A 71 1.71 -15.47 -4.27
C GLY A 71 2.79 -14.95 -5.23
N TRP A 72 2.65 -13.71 -5.74
CA TRP A 72 3.69 -13.11 -6.58
C TRP A 72 4.98 -12.94 -5.78
N ARG A 73 6.13 -13.15 -6.45
CA ARG A 73 7.44 -13.01 -5.81
C ARG A 73 7.54 -11.63 -5.15
N ARG A 74 7.81 -11.55 -3.85
CA ARG A 74 7.85 -10.26 -3.12
C ARG A 74 8.78 -9.21 -3.77
N SER A 75 9.84 -9.66 -4.44
CA SER A 75 10.78 -8.78 -5.16
C SER A 75 10.25 -8.20 -6.48
N SER A 76 9.14 -8.71 -7.02
CA SER A 76 8.60 -8.26 -8.32
C SER A 76 7.79 -6.98 -8.20
N TYR A 77 7.44 -6.55 -6.99
CA TYR A 77 6.66 -5.35 -6.72
C TYR A 77 7.21 -4.53 -5.54
N VAL A 78 6.81 -3.27 -5.53
CA VAL A 78 7.13 -2.25 -4.56
C VAL A 78 5.82 -1.84 -3.89
N VAL A 79 5.79 -1.88 -2.56
CA VAL A 79 4.69 -1.37 -1.75
C VAL A 79 5.20 -0.15 -0.99
N CYS A 80 4.46 0.95 -1.09
CA CYS A 80 4.68 2.15 -0.28
C CYS A 80 3.51 2.33 0.67
N THR A 81 3.79 2.73 1.91
CA THR A 81 2.75 3.12 2.87
C THR A 81 3.12 4.42 3.55
N THR A 82 2.13 5.28 3.78
CA THR A 82 2.30 6.54 4.49
C THR A 82 1.90 6.40 5.96
N ILE A 83 2.79 6.84 6.87
CA ILE A 83 2.53 6.91 8.31
C ILE A 83 2.34 8.37 8.71
N LEU A 84 1.18 8.70 9.28
CA LEU A 84 0.89 10.00 9.88
C LEU A 84 -0.25 9.89 10.90
N LYS A 85 -1.44 9.48 10.47
CA LYS A 85 -2.68 9.45 11.29
C LYS A 85 -3.13 8.01 11.54
N GLY A 86 -2.87 7.50 12.74
CA GLY A 86 -3.10 6.08 13.09
C GLY A 86 -4.21 5.85 14.11
N GLY A 87 -4.65 6.93 14.76
CA GLY A 87 -5.67 6.95 15.80
C GLY A 87 -5.89 8.36 16.35
N SER A 88 -6.71 8.45 17.39
CA SER A 88 -7.19 9.70 17.98
C SER A 88 -6.32 10.23 19.12
N SER A 89 -5.37 9.44 19.63
CA SER A 89 -4.48 9.89 20.70
C SER A 89 -3.50 10.97 20.21
N PRO A 90 -3.09 11.92 21.07
CA PRO A 90 -2.05 12.91 20.73
C PRO A 90 -0.74 12.30 20.22
N THR A 91 -0.42 11.06 20.60
CA THR A 91 0.78 10.36 20.13
C THR A 91 0.60 9.66 18.78
N GLU A 92 -0.63 9.52 18.29
CA GLU A 92 -0.99 8.71 17.12
C GLU A 92 -1.15 9.51 15.82
N SER A 93 -1.07 10.84 15.89
CA SER A 93 -1.16 11.76 14.75
C SER A 93 0.08 12.65 14.64
N THR A 94 1.27 12.06 14.62
CA THR A 94 2.56 12.77 14.59
C THR A 94 3.59 12.03 13.72
N LEU A 95 4.71 12.69 13.42
CA LEU A 95 5.90 12.07 12.82
C LEU A 95 7.00 11.78 13.86
N SER A 96 6.61 11.60 15.12
CA SER A 96 7.56 11.25 16.19
C SER A 96 8.18 9.87 15.96
N ARG A 97 9.39 9.65 16.50
CA ARG A 97 10.07 8.34 16.43
C ARG A 97 9.19 7.21 16.94
N LYS A 98 8.53 7.40 18.10
CA LYS A 98 7.57 6.45 18.68
C LYS A 98 6.53 6.07 17.64
N ARG A 99 5.93 7.09 17.01
CA ARG A 99 4.83 6.90 16.09
C ARG A 99 5.21 6.18 14.79
N ILE A 100 6.37 6.49 14.22
CA ILE A 100 6.86 5.82 12.99
C ILE A 100 7.13 4.33 13.27
N ILE A 101 7.75 4.00 14.42
CA ILE A 101 8.05 2.62 14.80
C ILE A 101 6.76 1.84 15.06
N GLU A 102 5.84 2.39 15.85
CA GLU A 102 4.55 1.77 16.15
C GLU A 102 3.66 1.63 14.91
N GLY A 103 3.65 2.66 14.06
CA GLY A 103 2.91 2.67 12.80
C GLY A 103 3.36 1.53 11.89
N ARG A 104 4.66 1.37 11.69
CA ARG A 104 5.23 0.31 10.83
C ARG A 104 4.90 -1.11 11.33
N SER A 105 4.84 -1.30 12.65
CA SER A 105 4.61 -2.59 13.29
C SER A 105 3.15 -2.82 13.71
N SER A 106 2.24 -1.96 13.25
CA SER A 106 0.83 -2.03 13.60
C SER A 106 0.16 -3.21 12.87
N PRO A 107 -0.81 -3.90 13.48
CA PRO A 107 -1.66 -4.87 12.77
C PRO A 107 -2.43 -4.24 11.61
N LYS A 108 -2.55 -2.90 11.59
CA LYS A 108 -3.15 -2.15 10.49
C LYS A 108 -2.24 -2.08 9.26
N THR A 109 -0.92 -2.31 9.41
CA THR A 109 0.10 -2.14 8.38
C THR A 109 0.73 -3.44 7.85
N ASP A 110 0.26 -4.61 8.28
CA ASP A 110 0.79 -5.90 7.83
C ASP A 110 0.48 -6.15 6.33
N ILE A 111 1.47 -5.90 5.47
CA ILE A 111 1.48 -6.18 4.02
C ILE A 111 2.72 -6.99 3.65
#